data_AF-A0A419KJC2-F1
#
_entry.id   AF-A0A419KJC2-F1
#
_cell.length_a   1.000
_cell.length_b   1.000
_cell.length_c   1.000
_cell.angle_alpha   90.00
_cell.angle_beta   90.00
_cell.angle_gamma   90.00
#
_symmetry.space_group_name_H-M   'P 1'
#
loop_
_entity.id
_entity.type
_entity.pdbx_description
1 polymer ?
#
loop_
_entity_poly.entity_id
_entity_poly.type
_entity_poly.pdbx_seq_one_letter_code
_entity_poly.pdbx_strand_id
1 'polypeptide(L)' 'MEGKLWKNWKHITKLDPDKHITQADLKTVVESGTDAIMISGTQNITDRNVSQLISLLK' A
#
# COMPACT_ATOMS: atom_id res chain seq x y z
N MET A 1 -10.84 6.76 -26.59
CA MET A 1 -11.17 6.98 -25.16
C MET A 1 -10.18 6.17 -24.34
N GLU A 2 -9.20 6.82 -23.73
CA GLU A 2 -8.25 6.14 -22.85
C GLU A 2 -9.01 5.60 -21.63
N GLY A 3 -9.08 4.27 -21.51
CA GLY A 3 -9.64 3.63 -20.33
C GLY A 3 -8.75 3.93 -19.12
N LYS A 4 -9.36 4.29 -17.98
CA LYS A 4 -8.60 4.52 -16.75
C LYS A 4 -7.73 3.28 -16.45
N LEU A 5 -6.42 3.46 -16.33
CA LEU A 5 -5.42 2.36 -16.18
C LEU A 5 -5.79 1.36 -15.07
N TRP A 6 -6.33 1.86 -13.95
CA TRP A 6 -6.74 1.04 -12.81
C TRP A 6 -7.85 0.04 -13.12
N LYS A 7 -8.65 0.24 -14.18
CA LYS A 7 -9.69 -0.72 -14.57
C LYS A 7 -9.13 -2.07 -15.02
N ASN A 8 -7.84 -2.11 -15.36
CA ASN A 8 -7.16 -3.33 -15.77
C ASN A 8 -6.40 -4.01 -14.61
N TRP A 9 -6.30 -3.37 -13.45
CA TRP A 9 -5.67 -3.97 -12.27
C TRP A 9 -6.38 -5.26 -11.88
N LYS A 10 -5.59 -6.27 -11.52
CA LYS A 10 -6.04 -7.60 -11.10
C LYS A 10 -5.78 -7.86 -9.63
N HIS A 11 -4.81 -7.16 -9.03
CA HIS A 11 -4.40 -7.38 -7.67
C HIS A 11 -3.99 -6.05 -6.99
N ILE A 12 -4.50 -5.83 -5.78
CA ILE A 12 -4.12 -4.70 -4.94
C ILE A 12 -3.72 -5.25 -3.58
N THR A 13 -2.52 -4.89 -3.12
CA THR A 13 -2.09 -5.22 -1.75
C THR A 13 -2.52 -4.12 -0.81
N LYS A 14 -3.37 -4.44 0.17
CA LYS A 14 -3.78 -3.49 1.20
C LYS A 14 -2.81 -3.54 2.39
N LEU A 15 -2.27 -2.39 2.78
CA LEU A 15 -1.45 -2.22 3.98
C LEU A 15 -2.20 -1.36 5.00
N ASP A 16 -2.25 -1.85 6.24
CA ASP A 16 -2.89 -1.17 7.35
C ASP A 16 -1.84 -0.34 8.13
N PRO A 17 -1.95 1.00 8.19
CA PRO A 17 -1.04 1.87 8.94
C PRO A 17 -0.94 1.58 10.43
N ASP A 18 -1.94 0.95 11.05
CA ASP A 18 -1.92 0.58 12.48
C ASP A 18 -1.15 -0.72 12.73
N LYS A 19 -0.69 -1.40 11.67
CA LYS A 19 0.10 -2.64 11.78
C LYS A 19 1.57 -2.37 11.53
N HIS A 20 2.40 -2.97 12.37
CA HIS A 20 3.83 -2.99 12.14
C HIS A 20 4.15 -3.80 10.90
N ILE A 21 5.00 -3.24 10.03
CA ILE A 21 5.55 -3.89 8.85
C ILE A 21 7.03 -3.52 8.74
N THR A 22 7.86 -4.50 8.41
CA THR A 22 9.30 -4.26 8.25
C THR A 22 9.62 -3.82 6.82
N GLN A 23 10.82 -3.26 6.63
CA GLN A 23 11.32 -2.94 5.28
C GLN A 23 11.46 -4.18 4.40
N ALA A 24 11.79 -5.34 4.97
CA ALA A 24 11.89 -6.59 4.24
C ALA A 24 10.51 -7.05 3.72
N ASP A 25 9.48 -6.97 4.56
CA ASP A 25 8.10 -7.28 4.16
C ASP A 25 7.60 -6.33 3.06
N LEU A 26 7.88 -5.03 3.20
CA LEU A 26 7.54 -4.03 2.18
C LEU A 26 8.23 -4.32 0.84
N LYS A 27 9.52 -4.70 0.87
CA LYS A 27 10.24 -5.10 -0.35
C LYS A 27 9.56 -6.28 -1.03
N THR A 28 9.15 -7.30 -0.28
CA THR A 28 8.38 -8.43 -0.83
C THR A 28 7.06 -7.98 -1.45
N VAL A 29 6.34 -7.06 -0.82
CA VAL A 29 5.09 -6.50 -1.38
C VAL A 29 5.35 -5.74 -2.68
N VAL A 30 6.37 -4.89 -2.73
CA VAL A 30 6.73 -4.12 -3.93
C VAL A 30 7.17 -5.04 -5.08
N GLU A 31 7.92 -6.10 -4.78
CA GLU A 31 8.40 -7.06 -5.78
C GLU A 31 7.38 -8.14 -6.15
N SER A 32 6.20 -8.17 -5.50
CA SER A 32 5.18 -9.21 -5.70
C SER A 32 4.48 -9.20 -7.06
N GLY A 33 4.62 -8.10 -7.82
CA GLY A 33 3.83 -7.88 -9.04
C GLY A 33 2.41 -7.38 -8.79
N THR A 34 2.12 -6.89 -7.58
CA THR A 34 0.86 -6.20 -7.28
C THR A 34 0.69 -4.95 -8.15
N ASP A 35 -0.52 -4.68 -8.65
CA ASP A 35 -0.76 -3.53 -9.54
C ASP A 35 -0.77 -2.20 -8.77
N ALA A 36 -1.12 -2.27 -7.48
CA ALA A 36 -1.14 -1.11 -6.60
C ALA A 36 -1.01 -1.52 -5.13
N ILE A 37 -0.55 -0.58 -4.31
CA ILE A 37 -0.61 -0.65 -2.86
C ILE A 37 -1.71 0.30 -2.38
N MET A 38 -2.61 -0.19 -1.54
CA MET A 38 -3.66 0.60 -0.91
C MET A 38 -3.36 0.79 0.57
N ILE A 39 -3.25 2.05 1.00
CA ILE A 39 -3.08 2.40 2.41
C ILE A 39 -4.46 2.52 3.06
N SER A 40 -4.84 1.57 3.92
CA SER A 40 -6.19 1.51 4.49
C SER A 40 -6.26 0.63 5.74
N GLY A 41 -6.92 1.13 6.79
CA GLY A 41 -7.32 0.37 7.96
C GLY A 41 -8.69 0.83 8.48
N THR A 42 -9.07 0.43 9.69
CA THR A 42 -10.40 0.72 10.27
C THR A 42 -10.35 1.72 11.43
N GLN A 43 -9.51 1.44 12.43
CA GLN A 43 -9.35 2.25 13.65
C GLN A 43 -7.89 2.67 13.80
N ASN A 44 -7.62 3.66 14.65
CA ASN A 44 -6.27 4.17 14.95
C ASN A 44 -5.47 4.68 13.73
N ILE A 45 -6.15 5.05 12.65
CA ILE A 45 -5.51 5.66 11.49
C ILE A 45 -5.24 7.13 11.81
N THR A 46 -3.98 7.53 11.66
CA THR A 46 -3.51 8.89 11.94
C THR A 46 -2.64 9.39 10.80
N ASP A 47 -2.55 10.71 10.62
CA ASP A 47 -1.67 11.29 9.60
C ASP A 47 -0.22 10.82 9.78
N ARG A 48 0.20 10.61 11.04
CA ARG A 48 1.55 10.14 11.38
C ARG A 48 1.80 8.73 10.88
N ASN A 49 0.95 7.76 11.20
CA ASN A 49 1.22 6.37 10.80
C ASN A 49 1.04 6.16 9.28
N VAL A 50 0.12 6.89 8.65
CA VAL A 50 0.01 6.94 7.18
C VAL A 50 1.28 7.50 6.55
N SER A 51 1.77 8.65 7.04
CA SER A 51 2.98 9.29 6.51
C SER A 51 4.23 8.43 6.71
N GLN A 52 4.34 7.75 7.86
CA GLN A 52 5.42 6.81 8.12
C GLN A 52 5.39 5.66 7.13
N LEU A 53 4.24 5.01 6.93
CA LEU A 53 4.12 3.91 5.97
C LEU A 53 4.42 4.35 4.53
N ILE A 54 3.94 5.52 4.11
CA ILE A 54 4.25 6.09 2.80
C ILE A 54 5.75 6.38 2.66
N SER A 55 6.41 6.85 3.72
CA SER A 55 7.85 7.14 3.68
C SER A 55 8.71 5.90 3.47
N LEU A 56 8.23 4.72 3.88
CA LEU A 56 8.91 3.44 3.66
C LEU A 56 8.71 2.92 2.22
N LEU A 57 7.73 3.46 1.47
CA LEU A 57 7.41 3.09 0.08
C LEU A 57 8.08 4.00 -0.97
N LYS A 58 8.72 5.10 -0.55
CA LYS A 58 9.47 6.01 -1.42
C LYS A 58 10.91 5.56 -1.58
#